data_AF-A0AAV4UK64-F1
#
_entry.id   AF-A0AAV4UK64-F1
#
_cell.length_a   1.000
_cell.length_b   1.000
_cell.length_c   1.000
_cell.angle_alpha   90.00
_cell.angle_beta   90.00
_cell.angle_gamma   90.00
#
_symmetry.space_group_name_H-M   'P 1'
#
loop_
_entity.id
_entity.type
_entity.pdbx_description
1 polymer ?
#
loop_
_entity_poly.entity_id
_entity_poly.type
_entity_poly.pdbx_seq_one_letter_code
_entity_poly.pdbx_strand_id
1 'polypeptide(L)'
;MNAQYTLLTHFSQRYAKVPVFTENFHSLVGFAFDNMKVHPNELHILPLLIPALNCLFAEDVEDLHSRMQKRLQKSKLMESMLAES
;
A
#
# COMPACT_ATOMS: atom_id res chain seq x y z
N MET A 1 14.19 7.41 13.37
CA MET A 1 14.51 8.42 12.33
C MET A 1 13.48 9.54 12.43
N ASN A 2 13.89 10.80 12.40
CA ASN A 2 13.01 11.98 12.43
C ASN A 2 13.03 12.67 11.05
N ALA A 3 12.60 11.95 10.01
CA ALA A 3 12.61 12.45 8.64
C ALA A 3 11.41 13.39 8.40
N GLN A 4 11.62 14.51 7.71
CA GLN A 4 10.54 15.43 7.36
C GLN A 4 9.56 14.81 6.35
N TYR A 5 10.08 14.00 5.42
CA TYR A 5 9.29 13.25 4.44
C TYR A 5 9.92 11.88 4.23
N THR A 6 9.07 10.88 3.98
CA THR A 6 9.50 9.51 3.68
C THR A 6 8.94 9.12 2.32
N LEU A 7 9.83 8.83 1.36
CA LEU A 7 9.44 8.29 0.07
C LEU A 7 9.74 6.79 0.05
N LEU A 8 8.68 5.98 -0.04
CA LEU A 8 8.79 4.53 -0.15
C LEU A 8 9.03 4.15 -1.61
N THR A 9 9.99 3.27 -1.85
CA THR A 9 10.39 2.82 -3.19
C THR A 9 10.74 1.33 -3.18
N HIS A 10 11.07 0.78 -4.34
CA HIS A 10 11.50 -0.61 -4.51
C HIS A 10 10.44 -1.62 -4.03
N PHE A 11 9.21 -1.44 -4.52
CA PHE A 11 8.13 -2.40 -4.27
C PHE A 11 8.33 -3.67 -5.08
N SER A 12 8.12 -4.83 -4.46
CA SER A 12 8.13 -6.08 -5.21
C SER A 12 6.94 -6.10 -6.16
N GLN A 13 7.24 -6.27 -7.45
CA GLN A 13 6.26 -6.39 -8.53
C GLN A 13 5.30 -7.58 -8.38
N ARG A 14 5.57 -8.49 -7.42
CA ARG A 14 4.66 -9.58 -7.05
C ARG A 14 3.44 -9.10 -6.24
N TYR A 15 3.53 -7.92 -5.63
CA TYR A 15 2.41 -7.26 -4.97
C TYR A 15 1.81 -6.23 -5.93
N ALA A 16 0.58 -5.77 -5.66
CA ALA A 16 -0.21 -5.01 -6.62
C ALA A 16 0.55 -3.84 -7.26
N LYS A 17 0.11 -3.48 -8.47
CA LYS A 17 0.60 -2.30 -9.21
C LYS A 17 0.51 -1.02 -8.37
N VAL A 18 -0.33 -1.02 -7.35
CA VAL A 18 -0.54 0.08 -6.42
C VAL A 18 -0.39 -0.38 -4.97
N PRO A 19 0.34 0.37 -4.14
CA PRO A 19 0.39 0.13 -2.70
C PRO A 19 -1.00 0.21 -2.07
N VAL A 20 -1.31 -0.66 -1.10
CA VAL A 20 -2.53 -0.49 -0.29
C VAL A 20 -2.38 0.78 0.52
N PHE A 21 -3.19 1.79 0.22
CA PHE A 21 -3.25 2.99 1.05
C PHE A 21 -4.18 2.73 2.24
N THR A 22 -3.61 2.70 3.43
CA THR A 22 -4.35 2.66 4.70
C THR A 22 -4.38 4.06 5.35
N GLU A 23 -5.35 4.30 6.24
CA GLU A 23 -5.42 5.55 7.01
C GLU A 23 -4.18 5.80 7.89
N ASN A 24 -3.38 4.76 8.13
CA ASN A 24 -2.14 4.84 8.89
C ASN A 24 -0.98 5.48 8.11
N PHE A 25 -1.12 5.73 6.81
CA PHE A 25 -0.11 6.49 6.08
C PHE A 25 -0.23 7.97 6.44
N HIS A 26 0.72 8.43 7.28
CA HIS A 26 0.84 9.83 7.67
C HIS A 26 0.99 10.75 6.45
N SER A 27 0.60 12.02 6.62
CA SER A 27 0.68 13.10 5.61
C SER A 27 2.08 13.43 5.10
N LEU A 28 3.11 12.70 5.53
CA LEU A 28 4.52 12.89 5.17
C LEU A 28 5.11 11.65 4.47
N VAL A 29 4.29 10.64 4.16
CA VAL A 29 4.70 9.42 3.48
C VAL A 29 4.16 9.39 2.05
N GLY A 30 5.04 9.23 1.07
CA GLY A 30 4.70 9.08 -0.35
C GLY A 30 5.20 7.76 -0.92
N PHE A 31 4.70 7.41 -2.11
CA PHE A 31 5.11 6.23 -2.85
C PHE A 31 5.76 6.64 -4.17
N ALA A 32 6.92 6.07 -4.48
CA ALA A 32 7.58 6.29 -5.75
C ALA A 32 6.97 5.37 -6.82
N PHE A 33 6.75 5.95 -8.00
CA PHE A 33 6.37 5.24 -9.21
C PHE A 33 7.51 5.29 -10.22
N ASP A 34 7.51 4.33 -11.15
CA ASP A 34 8.47 4.33 -12.25
C ASP A 34 8.34 5.64 -13.04
N ASN A 35 9.49 6.19 -13.42
CA ASN A 35 9.60 7.47 -14.13
C ASN A 35 9.06 8.70 -13.37
N MET A 36 8.73 8.59 -12.08
CA MET A 36 8.32 9.73 -11.27
C MET A 36 9.45 10.77 -11.14
N LYS A 37 9.11 12.04 -11.40
CA LYS A 37 9.98 13.20 -11.15
C LYS A 37 9.28 14.12 -10.17
N VAL A 38 9.93 14.43 -9.07
CA VAL A 38 9.39 15.30 -8.01
C VAL A 38 10.50 16.19 -7.47
N HIS A 39 10.17 17.44 -7.14
CA HIS A 39 11.08 18.23 -6.33
C HIS A 39 10.93 17.83 -4.85
N PRO A 40 12.03 17.77 -4.07
CA PRO A 40 11.94 17.45 -2.64
C PRO A 40 10.97 18.35 -1.86
N ASN A 41 10.83 19.61 -2.28
CA ASN A 41 9.91 20.58 -1.67
C ASN A 41 8.42 20.27 -1.94
N GLU A 42 8.13 19.38 -2.89
CA GLU A 42 6.78 19.02 -3.33
C GLU A 42 6.33 17.66 -2.77
N LEU A 43 7.15 16.98 -1.97
CA LEU A 43 6.82 15.65 -1.43
C LEU A 43 5.54 15.65 -0.58
N HIS A 44 5.19 16.78 0.03
CA HIS A 44 3.93 16.98 0.77
C HIS A 44 2.68 16.89 -0.11
N ILE A 45 2.82 17.01 -1.43
CA ILE A 45 1.71 16.90 -2.40
C ILE A 45 1.37 15.44 -2.67
N LEU A 46 2.34 14.52 -2.57
CA LEU A 46 2.16 13.11 -2.91
C LEU A 46 0.98 12.44 -2.18
N PRO A 47 0.77 12.65 -0.86
CA PRO A 47 -0.40 12.10 -0.16
C PRO A 47 -1.73 12.63 -0.69
N LEU A 48 -1.77 13.85 -1.23
CA LEU A 48 -2.99 14.44 -1.81
C LEU A 48 -3.42 13.74 -3.10
N LEU A 49 -2.50 13.01 -3.75
CA LEU A 49 -2.79 12.25 -4.97
C LEU A 49 -3.37 10.87 -4.68
N ILE A 50 -3.35 10.40 -3.42
CA ILE A 50 -3.83 9.06 -3.03
C ILE A 50 -5.27 8.80 -3.46
N PRO A 51 -6.25 9.71 -3.28
CA PRO A 51 -7.63 9.47 -3.73
C PRO A 51 -7.73 9.28 -5.24
N ALA A 52 -6.98 10.05 -6.01
CA ALA A 52 -6.96 9.93 -7.47
C ALA A 52 -6.31 8.61 -7.92
N LEU A 53 -5.23 8.19 -7.26
CA LEU A 53 -4.59 6.89 -7.49
C LEU A 53 -5.54 5.73 -7.15
N ASN A 54 -6.25 5.81 -6.02
CA ASN A 54 -7.27 4.82 -5.66
C ASN A 54 -8.38 4.71 -6.71
N CYS A 55 -8.83 5.85 -7.25
CA CYS A 55 -9.83 5.84 -8.31
C CYS A 55 -9.27 5.25 -9.62
N LEU A 56 -8.05 5.61 -10.00
CA LEU A 56 -7.41 5.14 -11.23
C LEU A 56 -7.17 3.63 -11.23
N PHE A 57 -6.91 3.06 -10.05
CA PHE A 57 -6.56 1.65 -9.88
C PHE A 57 -7.58 0.88 -9.03
N ALA A 58 -8.83 1.31 -9.04
CA ALA A 58 -9.88 0.75 -8.18
C ALA A 58 -10.03 -0.77 -8.36
N GLU A 59 -10.00 -1.26 -9.60
CA GLU A 59 -10.07 -2.70 -9.90
C GLU A 59 -8.87 -3.46 -9.30
N ASP A 60 -7.65 -2.97 -9.52
CA ASP A 60 -6.42 -3.60 -8.99
C ASP A 60 -6.42 -3.62 -7.44
N VAL A 61 -6.95 -2.56 -6.81
CA VAL A 61 -7.07 -2.45 -5.34
C VAL A 61 -8.10 -3.45 -4.80
N GLU A 62 -9.26 -3.58 -5.44
CA GLU A 62 -10.30 -4.54 -5.06
C GLU A 62 -9.77 -5.98 -5.18
N ASP A 63 -9.09 -6.28 -6.28
CA ASP A 63 -8.49 -7.58 -6.54
C ASP A 63 -7.46 -7.96 -5.47
N LEU A 64 -6.63 -6.99 -5.07
CA LEU A 64 -5.65 -7.15 -4.02
C LEU A 64 -6.32 -7.40 -2.66
N HIS A 65 -7.34 -6.61 -2.30
CA HIS A 65 -8.09 -6.79 -1.06
C HIS A 65 -8.71 -8.19 -0.99
N SER A 66 -9.32 -8.68 -2.08
CA SER A 66 -9.86 -10.04 -2.17
C SER A 66 -8.80 -11.11 -1.91
N ARG A 67 -7.61 -10.98 -2.52
CA ARG A 67 -6.49 -11.90 -2.30
C ARG A 67 -5.96 -11.86 -0.87
N MET A 68 -5.87 -10.67 -0.26
CA MET A 68 -5.44 -10.50 1.13
C MET A 68 -6.43 -11.16 2.10
N GLN A 69 -7.74 -10.96 1.89
CA GLN A 69 -8.78 -11.59 2.72
C GLN A 69 -8.73 -13.12 2.63
N LYS A 70 -8.60 -13.69 1.42
CA LYS A 70 -8.45 -15.15 1.24
C LYS A 70 -7.24 -15.71 1.99
N ARG A 71 -6.11 -14.99 1.97
CA ARG A 71 -4.90 -15.39 2.72
C ARG A 71 -5.12 -15.34 4.23
N LEU A 72 -5.76 -14.27 4.73
CA LEU A 72 -6.06 -14.12 6.15
C LEU A 72 -7.01 -15.20 6.65
N GLN A 73 -8.07 -15.50 5.90
CA GLN A 73 -9.00 -16.60 6.21
C GLN A 73 -8.30 -17.95 6.27
N LYS A 74 -7.43 -18.24 5.29
CA LYS A 74 -6.66 -19.49 5.27
C LYS A 74 -5.71 -19.59 6.47
N SER A 75 -5.05 -18.49 6.85
CA SER A 75 -4.17 -18.44 8.03
C SER A 75 -4.95 -18.72 9.31
N LYS A 76 -6.09 -18.05 9.51
CA LYS A 76 -6.94 -18.23 10.69
C LYS A 76 -7.48 -19.65 10.82
N LEU A 77 -7.91 -20.25 9.71
CA LEU A 77 -8.38 -21.65 9.70
C LEU A 77 -7.26 -22.62 10.10
N MET A 78 -6.03 -22.37 9.61
CA MET A 78 -4.88 -23.20 9.95
C MET A 78 -4.50 -23.06 11.44
N GLU A 79 -4.55 -21.85 11.98
CA GLU A 79 -4.32 -21.59 13.40
C GLU A 79 -5.37 -22.28 14.29
N SER A 80 -6.66 -22.24 13.93
CA SER A 80 -7.71 -22.91 14.73
C SER A 80 -7.54 -24.43 14.74
N MET A 81 -7.16 -25.03 13.60
CA MET A 81 -6.89 -26.48 13.53
C MET A 81 -5.71 -26.91 14.42
N LEU A 82 -4.68 -26.06 14.54
CA LEU A 82 -3.52 -26.32 15.40
C LEU A 82 -3.83 -26.12 16.89
N ALA A 83 -4.72 -25.19 17.23
CA ALA A 83 -5.13 -24.93 18.61
C ALA A 83 -6.08 -25.99 19.19
N GLU A 84 -6.75 -26.75 18.32
CA GLU A 84 -7.64 -27.87 18.69
C GLU A 84 -6.92 -29.23 18.74
N SER A 85 -5.62 -29.28 18.49
CA SER A 85 -4.75 -30.47 18.54
C SER A 85 -3.89 -30.50 19.80
#